data_AF-A0A965W1V6-F1
#
_entry.id   AF-A0A965W1V6-F1
#
_cell.length_a   1.000
_cell.length_b   1.000
_cell.length_c   1.000
_cell.angle_alpha   90.00
_cell.angle_beta   90.00
_cell.angle_gamma   90.00
#
_symmetry.space_group_name_H-M   'P 1'
#
loop_
_entity.id
_entity.type
_entity.pdbx_description
1 polymer ?
#
loop_
_entity_poly.entity_id
_entity_poly.type
_entity_poly.pdbx_seq_one_letter_code
_entity_poly.pdbx_strand_id
1 'polypeptide(L)'
;MPNTKSMLKPTGNILTQSPQSKSKAMPNNPNLKLPLLITVTGPSGTGKDSVINILMNHLPTLRRYPSCTTRKIRAHEKDGEDYFFVTEQQFEEFWQQDDLLERSNHYNNHYGIRRSVIQSLLKQNLMPIKDMTFSGTQACKKAWPANTFRIALLPPSRERLFQRLTKRDPNLSEEGKARFKLIAEDLDHTHNPHYVFTNPDMKGSTLADYDAVFVNDDLEVTTYAIAKLLKEEQQRRS
;
A
#
# COMPACT_ATOMS: atom_id res chain seq x y z
N MET A 1 -53.50 -6.76 8.24
CA MET A 1 -52.26 -7.24 7.57
C MET A 1 -51.87 -6.22 6.48
N PRO A 2 -50.58 -5.98 6.21
CA PRO A 2 -49.60 -5.36 7.09
C PRO A 2 -49.04 -4.06 6.45
N ASN A 3 -48.49 -3.15 7.25
CA ASN A 3 -47.40 -2.30 6.75
C ASN A 3 -46.47 -1.93 7.90
N THR A 4 -45.61 -2.89 8.25
CA THR A 4 -44.47 -2.69 9.13
C THR A 4 -43.43 -1.84 8.39
N LYS A 5 -43.45 -0.53 8.63
CA LYS A 5 -42.28 0.33 8.37
C LYS A 5 -41.16 -0.12 9.31
N SER A 6 -40.37 -1.08 8.84
CA SER A 6 -39.04 -1.39 9.37
C SER A 6 -38.20 -0.12 9.22
N MET A 7 -38.04 0.61 10.32
CA MET A 7 -37.00 1.61 10.44
C MET A 7 -35.67 0.87 10.43
N LEU A 8 -35.04 0.80 9.26
CA LEU A 8 -33.61 0.52 9.16
C LEU A 8 -32.88 1.63 9.92
N LYS A 9 -32.44 1.31 11.13
CA LYS A 9 -31.47 2.13 11.86
C LYS A 9 -30.22 2.24 10.99
N PRO A 10 -29.61 3.43 10.85
CA PRO A 10 -28.32 3.53 10.16
C PRO A 10 -27.30 2.75 11.00
N THR A 11 -26.83 1.61 10.49
CA THR A 11 -25.67 0.89 11.02
C THR A 11 -24.39 1.65 10.65
N GLY A 12 -24.28 2.88 11.12
CA GLY A 12 -23.08 3.69 11.06
C GLY A 12 -22.19 3.39 12.26
N ASN A 13 -21.46 2.28 12.18
CA ASN A 13 -20.22 2.09 12.93
C ASN A 13 -19.31 1.16 12.13
N ILE A 14 -18.72 1.71 11.06
CA ILE A 14 -17.60 1.08 10.34
C ILE A 14 -16.36 1.33 11.21
N LEU A 15 -16.19 0.54 12.27
CA LEU A 15 -14.98 0.56 13.08
C LEU A 15 -13.83 -0.04 12.26
N THR A 16 -13.15 0.80 11.48
CA THR A 16 -11.79 0.48 11.05
C THR A 16 -10.90 0.60 12.28
N GLN A 17 -10.46 -0.53 12.82
CA GLN A 17 -9.42 -0.49 13.85
C GLN A 17 -8.11 -0.06 13.21
N SER A 18 -7.35 0.79 13.91
CA SER A 18 -6.00 1.16 13.48
C SER A 18 -5.18 -0.09 13.20
N PRO A 19 -4.40 -0.14 12.10
CA PRO A 19 -3.56 -1.27 11.79
C PRO A 19 -2.62 -1.60 12.96
N GLN A 20 -2.46 -2.88 13.25
CA GLN A 20 -1.53 -3.37 14.27
C GLN A 20 -0.32 -4.01 13.60
N SER A 21 0.89 -3.67 14.07
CA SER A 21 2.13 -4.25 13.54
C SER A 21 2.87 -5.07 14.60
N LYS A 22 3.32 -6.28 14.21
CA LYS A 22 4.18 -7.17 15.01
C LYS A 22 5.58 -7.33 14.44
N SER A 23 5.94 -6.52 13.45
CA SER A 23 7.18 -6.72 12.70
C SER A 23 8.42 -6.70 13.60
N LYS A 24 9.13 -7.83 13.65
CA LYS A 24 10.52 -7.95 14.15
C LYS A 24 11.49 -7.88 12.99
N ALA A 25 12.60 -7.18 13.16
CA ALA A 25 13.67 -7.11 12.17
C ALA A 25 14.18 -8.51 11.82
N MET A 26 14.45 -8.74 10.53
CA MET A 26 15.18 -9.93 10.11
C MET A 26 16.58 -9.92 10.76
N PRO A 27 17.09 -11.08 11.21
CA PRO A 27 18.45 -11.17 11.71
C PRO A 27 19.43 -10.60 10.70
N ASN A 28 20.30 -9.70 11.16
CA ASN A 28 21.28 -9.07 10.29
C ASN A 28 22.35 -10.09 9.92
N ASN A 29 22.39 -10.52 8.65
CA ASN A 29 23.48 -11.31 8.12
C ASN A 29 24.28 -10.43 7.16
N PRO A 30 25.48 -9.95 7.54
CA PRO A 30 26.25 -9.01 6.74
C PRO A 30 26.70 -9.60 5.38
N ASN A 31 26.66 -10.92 5.21
CA ASN A 31 26.99 -11.60 3.96
C ASN A 31 25.77 -11.80 3.04
N LEU A 32 24.55 -11.56 3.52
CA LEU A 32 23.33 -11.77 2.74
C LEU A 32 22.89 -10.46 2.07
N LYS A 33 23.36 -10.23 0.85
CA LYS A 33 22.87 -9.13 0.00
C LYS A 33 21.49 -9.47 -0.56
N LEU A 34 20.44 -9.10 0.16
CA LEU A 34 19.06 -9.25 -0.33
C LEU A 34 18.70 -8.15 -1.36
N PRO A 35 17.81 -8.45 -2.32
CA PRO A 35 17.23 -7.44 -3.21
C PRO A 35 16.49 -6.34 -2.45
N LEU A 36 16.10 -5.28 -3.17
CA LEU A 36 15.22 -4.24 -2.63
C LEU A 36 13.80 -4.78 -2.39
N LEU A 37 13.20 -4.38 -1.27
CA LEU A 37 11.76 -4.45 -1.03
C LEU A 37 11.18 -3.06 -1.28
N ILE A 38 10.29 -2.92 -2.27
CA ILE A 38 9.83 -1.62 -2.74
C ILE A 38 8.38 -1.40 -2.29
N THR A 39 8.15 -0.30 -1.57
CA THR A 39 6.81 0.09 -1.14
C THR A 39 6.43 1.39 -1.84
N VAL A 40 5.24 1.43 -2.44
CA VAL A 40 4.71 2.64 -3.08
C VAL A 40 3.52 3.16 -2.28
N THR A 41 3.67 4.32 -1.66
CA THR A 41 2.59 4.98 -0.92
C THR A 41 2.18 6.25 -1.64
N GLY A 42 0.92 6.62 -1.51
CA GLY A 42 0.41 7.85 -2.10
C GLY A 42 -1.11 7.85 -2.07
N PRO A 43 -1.74 9.00 -2.28
CA PRO A 43 -3.19 9.08 -2.27
C PRO A 43 -3.84 8.16 -3.31
N SER A 44 -5.03 7.64 -3.01
CA SER A 44 -5.88 6.99 -4.03
C SER A 44 -6.12 7.93 -5.21
N GLY A 45 -6.09 7.41 -6.44
CA GLY A 45 -6.23 8.21 -7.67
C GLY A 45 -4.91 8.73 -8.26
N THR A 46 -3.79 8.57 -7.55
CA THR A 46 -2.47 9.04 -8.03
C THR A 46 -1.85 8.15 -9.12
N GLY A 47 -2.43 6.98 -9.41
CA GLY A 47 -1.93 6.08 -10.47
C GLY A 47 -0.87 5.07 -10.03
N LYS A 48 -0.78 4.76 -8.73
CA LYS A 48 0.18 3.79 -8.17
C LYS A 48 0.17 2.44 -8.90
N ASP A 49 -1.01 1.85 -9.09
CA ASP A 49 -1.16 0.59 -9.81
C ASP A 49 -0.63 0.66 -11.25
N SER A 50 -0.98 1.73 -11.97
CA SER A 50 -0.53 1.94 -13.34
C SER A 50 0.99 2.06 -13.41
N VAL A 51 1.60 2.83 -12.51
CA VAL A 51 3.06 2.97 -12.40
C VAL A 51 3.71 1.62 -12.11
N ILE A 52 3.22 0.86 -11.12
CA ILE A 52 3.79 -0.46 -10.76
C ILE A 52 3.68 -1.43 -11.94
N ASN A 53 2.55 -1.46 -12.63
CA ASN A 53 2.34 -2.39 -13.76
C ASN A 53 3.31 -2.09 -14.91
N ILE A 54 3.53 -0.82 -15.24
CA ILE A 54 4.50 -0.44 -16.28
C ILE A 54 5.94 -0.68 -15.79
N LEU A 55 6.25 -0.38 -14.52
CA LEU A 55 7.56 -0.65 -13.92
C LEU A 55 7.97 -2.12 -14.03
N MET A 56 7.04 -3.05 -13.81
CA MET A 56 7.32 -4.49 -13.94
C MET A 56 7.74 -4.89 -15.36
N ASN A 57 7.31 -4.17 -16.40
CA ASN A 57 7.76 -4.40 -17.77
C ASN A 57 9.20 -3.89 -18.00
N HIS A 58 9.61 -2.81 -17.31
CA HIS A 58 10.97 -2.26 -17.42
C HIS A 58 12.00 -2.96 -16.54
N LEU A 59 11.55 -3.60 -15.46
CA LEU A 59 12.40 -4.26 -14.46
C LEU A 59 11.90 -5.70 -14.25
N PRO A 60 12.41 -6.67 -15.04
CA PRO A 60 11.95 -8.07 -14.99
C PRO A 60 12.19 -8.78 -13.66
N THR A 61 12.94 -8.21 -12.72
CA THR A 61 13.13 -8.72 -11.36
C THR A 61 12.04 -8.26 -10.39
N LEU A 62 11.24 -7.25 -10.73
CA LEU A 62 10.12 -6.79 -9.90
C LEU A 62 9.00 -7.84 -9.87
N ARG A 63 8.45 -8.08 -8.68
CA ARG A 63 7.27 -8.94 -8.51
C ARG A 63 6.28 -8.29 -7.56
N ARG A 64 5.05 -8.11 -8.04
CA ARG A 64 3.91 -7.84 -7.16
C ARG A 64 3.60 -9.09 -6.33
N TYR A 65 3.03 -8.87 -5.14
CA TYR A 65 2.56 -9.94 -4.28
C TYR A 65 1.23 -9.59 -3.60
N PRO A 66 0.34 -10.58 -3.44
CA PRO A 66 -0.95 -10.37 -2.79
C PRO A 66 -0.80 -10.24 -1.27
N SER A 67 -1.75 -9.51 -0.67
CA SER A 67 -1.98 -9.55 0.78
C SER A 67 -2.86 -10.75 1.10
N CYS A 68 -3.01 -11.13 2.37
CA CYS A 68 -4.03 -12.12 2.76
C CYS A 68 -5.30 -11.43 3.26
N THR A 69 -6.46 -12.08 3.09
CA THR A 69 -7.73 -11.62 3.64
C THR A 69 -8.63 -12.77 4.09
N THR A 70 -9.47 -12.53 5.10
CA THR A 70 -10.53 -13.47 5.53
C THR A 70 -11.84 -13.28 4.78
N ARG A 71 -11.94 -12.25 3.93
CA ARG A 71 -13.11 -12.03 3.08
C ARG A 71 -13.26 -13.18 2.09
N LYS A 72 -14.50 -13.54 1.76
CA LYS A 72 -14.77 -14.44 0.63
C LYS A 72 -14.31 -13.82 -0.70
N ILE A 73 -13.72 -14.65 -1.54
CA ILE A 73 -13.34 -14.31 -2.92
C ILE A 73 -14.56 -13.85 -3.73
N ARG A 74 -14.39 -12.82 -4.57
CA ARG A 74 -15.40 -12.37 -5.54
C ARG A 74 -15.24 -13.11 -6.87
N ALA A 75 -16.29 -13.15 -7.68
CA ALA A 75 -16.30 -13.90 -8.94
C ALA A 75 -15.20 -13.52 -9.96
N HIS A 76 -14.65 -12.31 -9.88
CA HIS A 76 -13.56 -11.84 -10.76
C HIS A 76 -12.18 -11.89 -10.11
N GLU A 77 -12.09 -12.23 -8.83
CA GLU A 77 -10.83 -12.33 -8.10
C GLU A 77 -10.28 -13.77 -8.21
N LYS A 78 -8.96 -13.90 -8.11
CA LYS A 78 -8.24 -15.17 -8.09
C LYS A 78 -7.36 -15.29 -6.85
N ASP A 79 -7.43 -16.45 -6.22
CA ASP A 79 -6.59 -16.78 -5.07
C ASP A 79 -5.11 -16.89 -5.47
N GLY A 80 -4.24 -16.31 -4.66
CA GLY A 80 -2.80 -16.23 -4.93
C GLY A 80 -2.38 -15.18 -5.98
N GLU A 81 -3.34 -14.51 -6.64
CA GLU A 81 -3.08 -13.36 -7.52
C GLU A 81 -3.55 -12.05 -6.87
N ASP A 82 -4.84 -11.93 -6.55
CA ASP A 82 -5.42 -10.70 -5.96
C ASP A 82 -5.19 -10.64 -4.45
N TYR A 83 -5.53 -11.73 -3.77
CA TYR A 83 -5.31 -11.96 -2.35
C TYR A 83 -4.99 -13.44 -2.12
N PHE A 84 -4.36 -13.74 -0.98
CA PHE A 84 -4.50 -15.05 -0.36
C PHE A 84 -5.79 -15.05 0.45
N PHE A 85 -6.83 -15.74 -0.05
CA PHE A 85 -8.11 -15.88 0.64
C PHE A 85 -8.01 -17.02 1.66
N VAL A 86 -7.97 -16.66 2.94
CA VAL A 86 -7.71 -17.60 4.04
C VAL A 86 -8.86 -17.61 5.04
N THR A 87 -8.94 -18.66 5.84
CA THR A 87 -9.91 -18.69 6.96
C THR A 87 -9.47 -17.76 8.08
N GLU A 88 -10.40 -17.38 8.97
CA GLU A 88 -10.07 -16.62 10.18
C GLU A 88 -9.07 -17.37 11.07
N GLN A 89 -9.22 -18.70 11.17
CA GLN A 89 -8.30 -19.55 11.90
C GLN A 89 -6.88 -19.48 11.31
N GLN A 90 -6.73 -19.64 9.99
CA GLN A 90 -5.43 -19.51 9.32
C GLN A 90 -4.83 -18.11 9.52
N PHE A 91 -5.64 -17.06 9.41
CA PHE A 91 -5.18 -15.69 9.62
C PHE A 91 -4.64 -15.49 11.04
N GLU A 92 -5.32 -16.01 12.05
CA GLU A 92 -4.89 -15.93 13.45
C GLU A 92 -3.65 -16.79 13.70
N GLU A 93 -3.54 -17.99 13.13
CA GLU A 93 -2.32 -18.80 13.15
C GLU A 93 -1.12 -18.02 12.59
N PHE A 94 -1.31 -17.31 11.48
CA PHE A 94 -0.26 -16.48 10.88
C PHE A 94 0.14 -15.31 11.79
N TRP A 95 -0.82 -14.73 12.51
CA TRP A 95 -0.57 -13.68 13.49
C TRP A 95 0.19 -14.19 14.72
N GLN A 96 -0.11 -15.41 15.17
CA GLN A 96 0.55 -16.06 16.31
C GLN A 96 1.98 -16.50 15.98
N GLN A 97 2.21 -16.90 14.73
CA GLN A 97 3.53 -17.34 14.22
C GLN A 97 4.44 -16.18 13.79
N ASP A 98 4.11 -14.92 14.09
CA ASP A 98 4.83 -13.72 13.66
C ASP A 98 4.99 -13.60 12.12
N ASP A 99 4.13 -14.28 11.34
CA ASP A 99 4.18 -14.19 9.88
C ASP A 99 3.41 -12.99 9.33
N LEU A 100 2.49 -12.38 10.07
CA LEU A 100 1.87 -11.14 9.64
C LEU A 100 2.65 -9.91 10.13
N LEU A 101 3.14 -9.09 9.19
CA LEU A 101 3.83 -7.84 9.50
C LEU A 101 2.88 -6.75 10.02
N GLU A 102 1.67 -6.76 9.45
CA GLU A 102 0.57 -5.87 9.77
C GLU A 102 -0.74 -6.66 9.68
N ARG A 103 -1.70 -6.30 10.54
CA ARG A 103 -3.11 -6.68 10.38
C ARG A 103 -4.02 -5.45 10.47
N SER A 104 -5.05 -5.41 9.65
CA SER A 104 -6.16 -4.46 9.74
C SER A 104 -7.51 -5.18 9.66
N ASN A 105 -8.58 -4.50 10.08
CA ASN A 105 -9.95 -4.98 9.92
C ASN A 105 -10.79 -3.94 9.18
N HIS A 106 -11.48 -4.40 8.13
CA HIS A 106 -12.41 -3.60 7.35
C HIS A 106 -13.66 -4.42 7.07
N TYR A 107 -14.83 -3.87 7.44
CA TYR A 107 -16.12 -4.51 7.22
C TYR A 107 -16.16 -5.96 7.74
N ASN A 108 -15.68 -6.18 8.96
CA ASN A 108 -15.57 -7.48 9.62
C ASN A 108 -14.65 -8.51 8.91
N ASN A 109 -13.83 -8.06 7.95
CA ASN A 109 -12.83 -8.92 7.32
C ASN A 109 -11.43 -8.46 7.72
N HIS A 110 -10.54 -9.41 7.94
CA HIS A 110 -9.14 -9.15 8.25
C HIS A 110 -8.33 -9.05 6.96
N TYR A 111 -7.29 -8.21 7.00
CA TYR A 111 -6.32 -8.04 5.93
C TYR A 111 -4.92 -8.01 6.54
N GLY A 112 -3.94 -8.59 5.86
CA GLY A 112 -2.58 -8.63 6.38
C GLY A 112 -1.50 -8.85 5.33
N ILE A 113 -0.26 -8.51 5.71
CA ILE A 113 0.93 -8.67 4.86
C ILE A 113 1.77 -9.83 5.40
N ARG A 114 1.86 -10.91 4.61
CA ARG A 114 2.64 -12.12 4.94
C ARG A 114 4.14 -11.88 4.80
N ARG A 115 4.88 -12.11 5.88
CA ARG A 115 6.34 -12.04 5.99
C ARG A 115 6.97 -13.10 5.10
N SER A 116 6.48 -14.35 5.16
CA SER A 116 7.04 -15.46 4.38
C SER A 116 7.00 -15.21 2.88
N VAL A 117 5.97 -14.52 2.38
CA VAL A 117 5.78 -14.23 0.96
C VAL A 117 6.88 -13.30 0.47
N ILE A 118 7.09 -12.19 1.18
CA ILE A 118 8.18 -11.24 0.88
C ILE A 118 9.55 -11.94 1.01
N GLN A 119 9.75 -12.70 2.07
CA GLN A 119 11.02 -13.41 2.31
C GLN A 119 11.32 -14.43 1.20
N SER A 120 10.31 -15.14 0.69
CA SER A 120 10.47 -16.09 -0.41
C SER A 120 10.92 -15.39 -1.69
N LEU A 121 10.29 -14.25 -2.04
CA LEU A 121 10.67 -13.47 -3.22
C LEU A 121 12.10 -12.93 -3.11
N LEU A 122 12.48 -12.39 -1.94
CA LEU A 122 13.84 -11.90 -1.71
C LEU A 122 14.88 -13.03 -1.84
N LYS A 123 14.58 -14.24 -1.33
CA LYS A 123 15.46 -15.43 -1.47
C LYS A 123 15.61 -15.89 -2.92
N GLN A 124 14.62 -15.63 -3.77
CA GLN A 124 14.67 -15.91 -5.20
C GLN A 124 15.38 -14.81 -6.01
N ASN A 125 16.02 -13.85 -5.32
CA ASN A 125 16.67 -12.70 -5.94
C ASN A 125 15.70 -11.79 -6.72
N LEU A 126 14.42 -11.79 -6.34
CA LEU A 126 13.38 -10.93 -6.90
C LEU A 126 13.17 -9.72 -5.98
N MET A 127 12.74 -8.60 -6.57
CA MET A 127 12.40 -7.37 -5.84
C MET A 127 10.89 -7.31 -5.61
N PRO A 128 10.40 -7.57 -4.39
CA PRO A 128 8.97 -7.46 -4.10
C PRO A 128 8.55 -6.00 -4.20
N ILE A 129 7.44 -5.72 -4.88
CA ILE A 129 6.88 -4.37 -5.00
C ILE A 129 5.39 -4.37 -4.69
N LYS A 130 4.93 -3.42 -3.89
CA LYS A 130 3.50 -3.30 -3.57
C LYS A 130 3.11 -1.87 -3.23
N ASP A 131 1.92 -1.47 -3.69
CA ASP A 131 1.25 -0.27 -3.21
C ASP A 131 0.60 -0.53 -1.84
N MET A 132 0.86 0.35 -0.87
CA MET A 132 0.35 0.17 0.50
C MET A 132 0.29 1.50 1.26
N THR A 133 -0.43 1.48 2.38
CA THR A 133 -0.46 2.60 3.33
C THR A 133 0.90 2.82 3.97
N PHE A 134 1.07 3.98 4.62
CA PHE A 134 2.28 4.26 5.39
C PHE A 134 2.51 3.24 6.53
N SER A 135 1.45 2.79 7.19
CA SER A 135 1.56 1.79 8.27
C SER A 135 2.15 0.47 7.77
N GLY A 136 1.69 -0.03 6.62
CA GLY A 136 2.24 -1.23 5.98
C GLY A 136 3.70 -1.04 5.54
N THR A 137 4.02 0.16 5.03
CA THR A 137 5.38 0.55 4.67
C THR A 137 6.32 0.51 5.87
N GLN A 138 5.89 1.05 7.01
CA GLN A 138 6.68 1.02 8.25
C GLN A 138 6.82 -0.40 8.80
N ALA A 139 5.79 -1.24 8.68
CA ALA A 139 5.89 -2.66 9.03
C ALA A 139 6.95 -3.39 8.19
N CYS A 140 7.02 -3.10 6.89
CA CYS A 140 8.05 -3.60 5.98
C CYS A 140 9.44 -3.07 6.36
N LYS A 141 9.59 -1.75 6.58
CA LYS A 141 10.86 -1.14 6.98
C LYS A 141 11.39 -1.72 8.30
N LYS A 142 10.50 -1.99 9.26
CA LYS A 142 10.89 -2.63 10.53
C LYS A 142 11.36 -4.08 10.34
N ALA A 143 10.79 -4.82 9.38
CA ALA A 143 11.21 -6.20 9.08
C ALA A 143 12.50 -6.24 8.26
N TRP A 144 12.65 -5.36 7.27
CA TRP A 144 13.82 -5.29 6.39
C TRP A 144 14.39 -3.86 6.35
N PRO A 145 15.06 -3.42 7.44
CA PRO A 145 15.52 -2.04 7.57
C PRO A 145 16.53 -1.62 6.49
N ALA A 146 17.43 -2.54 6.12
CA ALA A 146 18.45 -2.27 5.10
C ALA A 146 17.91 -2.34 3.67
N ASN A 147 16.83 -3.08 3.40
CA ASN A 147 16.38 -3.42 2.04
C ASN A 147 15.11 -2.70 1.59
N THR A 148 14.33 -2.16 2.54
CA THR A 148 13.08 -1.48 2.19
C THR A 148 13.37 -0.10 1.60
N PHE A 149 12.91 0.11 0.36
CA PHE A 149 12.98 1.35 -0.41
C PHE A 149 11.57 1.91 -0.60
N ARG A 150 11.31 3.07 0.01
CA ARG A 150 9.96 3.64 0.16
C ARG A 150 9.78 4.78 -0.82
N ILE A 151 8.84 4.61 -1.75
CA ILE A 151 8.52 5.61 -2.76
C ILE A 151 7.18 6.27 -2.40
N ALA A 152 7.17 7.58 -2.24
CA ALA A 152 5.92 8.36 -2.25
C ALA A 152 5.58 8.79 -3.68
N LEU A 153 4.34 8.58 -4.07
CA LEU A 153 3.78 9.05 -5.33
C LEU A 153 2.68 10.06 -5.03
N LEU A 154 2.88 11.31 -5.46
CA LEU A 154 1.95 12.43 -5.26
C LEU A 154 1.29 12.81 -6.59
N PRO A 155 0.03 13.26 -6.57
CA PRO A 155 -0.59 13.87 -7.74
C PRO A 155 0.01 15.26 -8.03
N PRO A 156 -0.07 15.75 -9.28
CA PRO A 156 0.47 17.06 -9.66
C PRO A 156 -0.31 18.24 -9.09
N SER A 157 -1.61 18.05 -8.83
CA SER A 157 -2.44 19.03 -8.14
C SER A 157 -3.71 18.37 -7.61
N ARG A 158 -4.41 19.07 -6.71
CA ARG A 158 -5.74 18.66 -6.23
C ARG A 158 -6.76 18.56 -7.39
N GLU A 159 -6.71 19.48 -8.36
CA GLU A 159 -7.62 19.51 -9.50
C GLU A 159 -7.41 18.30 -10.41
N ARG A 160 -6.15 17.97 -10.70
CA ARG A 160 -5.81 16.79 -11.50
C ARG A 160 -6.22 15.50 -10.80
N LEU A 161 -6.02 15.42 -9.48
CA LEU A 161 -6.49 14.30 -8.69
C LEU A 161 -8.01 14.17 -8.76
N PHE A 162 -8.75 15.28 -8.60
CA PHE A 162 -10.21 15.30 -8.67
C PHE A 162 -10.73 14.83 -10.04
N GLN A 163 -10.13 15.32 -11.13
CA GLN A 163 -10.45 14.88 -12.49
C GLN A 163 -10.25 13.38 -12.66
N ARG A 164 -9.14 12.82 -12.14
CA ARG A 164 -8.84 11.38 -12.21
C ARG A 164 -9.84 10.56 -11.39
N LEU A 165 -10.21 11.03 -10.20
CA LEU A 165 -11.14 10.34 -9.31
C LEU A 165 -12.58 10.34 -9.87
N THR A 166 -13.08 11.49 -10.31
CA THR A 166 -14.45 11.61 -10.87
C THR A 166 -14.61 10.90 -12.20
N LYS A 167 -13.56 10.85 -13.03
CA LYS A 167 -13.57 10.01 -14.25
C LYS A 167 -13.69 8.53 -13.92
N ARG A 168 -13.11 8.08 -12.80
CA ARG A 168 -13.17 6.68 -12.35
C ARG A 168 -14.50 6.35 -11.68
N ASP A 169 -15.01 7.25 -10.86
CA ASP A 169 -16.27 7.09 -10.15
C ASP A 169 -17.06 8.41 -10.19
N PRO A 170 -17.98 8.56 -11.16
CA PRO A 170 -18.79 9.77 -11.29
C PRO A 170 -19.71 10.01 -10.09
N ASN A 171 -20.07 8.96 -9.34
CA ASN A 171 -20.98 9.02 -8.19
C ASN A 171 -20.22 8.87 -6.87
N LEU A 172 -19.12 9.61 -6.76
CA LEU A 172 -18.21 9.59 -5.63
C LEU A 172 -18.99 9.65 -4.30
N SER A 173 -18.85 8.62 -3.47
CA SER A 173 -19.55 8.53 -2.19
C SER A 173 -19.15 9.66 -1.23
N GLU A 174 -19.96 9.94 -0.21
CA GLU A 174 -19.62 10.93 0.83
C GLU A 174 -18.28 10.61 1.52
N GLU A 175 -17.99 9.32 1.74
CA GLU A 175 -16.70 8.86 2.25
C GLU A 175 -15.55 9.19 1.28
N GLY A 176 -15.77 9.01 -0.03
CA GLY A 176 -14.82 9.39 -1.07
C GLY A 176 -14.54 10.90 -1.09
N LYS A 177 -15.58 11.72 -0.92
CA LYS A 177 -15.46 13.19 -0.88
C LYS A 177 -14.70 13.64 0.37
N ALA A 178 -14.99 13.04 1.52
CA ALA A 178 -14.27 13.32 2.77
C ALA A 178 -12.78 12.96 2.65
N ARG A 179 -12.47 11.79 2.06
CA ARG A 179 -11.09 11.38 1.78
C ARG A 179 -10.39 12.33 0.82
N PHE A 180 -11.08 12.77 -0.24
CA PHE A 180 -10.54 13.75 -1.19
C PHE A 180 -10.18 15.07 -0.51
N LYS A 181 -11.04 15.57 0.39
CA LYS A 181 -10.78 16.79 1.14
C LYS A 181 -9.46 16.71 1.93
N LEU A 182 -9.25 15.61 2.66
CA LEU A 182 -8.00 15.38 3.40
C LEU A 182 -6.77 15.34 2.48
N ILE A 183 -6.90 14.71 1.31
CA ILE A 183 -5.80 14.67 0.35
C ILE A 183 -5.51 16.08 -0.20
N ALA A 184 -6.54 16.86 -0.53
CA ALA A 184 -6.37 18.21 -1.05
C ALA A 184 -5.66 19.11 -0.02
N GLU A 185 -6.07 19.05 1.25
CA GLU A 185 -5.42 19.76 2.36
C GLU A 185 -3.95 19.34 2.51
N ASP A 186 -3.67 18.04 2.47
CA ASP A 186 -2.29 17.53 2.56
C ASP A 186 -1.40 18.02 1.41
N LEU A 187 -1.94 18.16 0.19
CA LEU A 187 -1.16 18.59 -0.98
C LEU A 187 -0.69 20.03 -0.88
N ASP A 188 -1.48 20.90 -0.25
CA ASP A 188 -1.14 22.31 -0.05
C ASP A 188 0.10 22.48 0.83
N HIS A 189 0.46 21.45 1.61
CA HIS A 189 1.60 21.46 2.53
C HIS A 189 2.81 20.66 2.06
N THR A 190 2.83 20.16 0.82
CA THR A 190 3.93 19.34 0.29
C THR A 190 5.28 20.07 0.19
N HIS A 191 5.29 21.41 0.28
CA HIS A 191 6.51 22.22 0.37
C HIS A 191 7.12 22.27 1.79
N ASN A 192 6.36 21.85 2.82
CA ASN A 192 6.82 21.81 4.20
C ASN A 192 7.34 20.39 4.55
N PRO A 193 8.65 20.20 4.75
CA PRO A 193 9.22 18.88 5.02
C PRO A 193 8.78 18.29 6.37
N HIS A 194 8.26 19.11 7.28
CA HIS A 194 7.79 18.69 8.60
C HIS A 194 6.28 18.47 8.67
N TYR A 195 5.56 18.69 7.56
CA TYR A 195 4.13 18.46 7.52
C TYR A 195 3.80 16.98 7.68
N VAL A 196 2.88 16.68 8.59
CA VAL A 196 2.41 15.33 8.85
C VAL A 196 1.13 15.10 8.05
N PHE A 197 1.19 14.17 7.09
CA PHE A 197 0.05 13.80 6.26
C PHE A 197 -1.11 13.28 7.13
N THR A 198 -2.32 13.68 6.77
CA THR A 198 -3.55 13.32 7.49
C THR A 198 -4.44 12.35 6.70
N ASN A 199 -4.27 12.28 5.38
CA ASN A 199 -5.03 11.39 4.52
C ASN A 199 -4.78 9.90 4.88
N PRO A 200 -5.79 9.02 4.77
CA PRO A 200 -5.68 7.63 5.22
C PRO A 200 -4.53 6.81 4.62
N ASP A 201 -4.06 7.13 3.41
CA ASP A 201 -2.98 6.39 2.76
C ASP A 201 -1.60 6.72 3.35
N MET A 202 -1.40 7.99 3.73
CA MET A 202 -0.10 8.52 4.19
C MET A 202 -0.12 8.93 5.67
N LYS A 203 -1.23 8.72 6.38
CA LYS A 203 -1.48 9.25 7.71
C LYS A 203 -0.30 9.01 8.66
N GLY A 204 0.20 10.10 9.26
CA GLY A 204 1.28 10.05 10.25
C GLY A 204 2.70 10.02 9.66
N SER A 205 2.85 10.08 8.33
CA SER A 205 4.14 10.26 7.67
C SER A 205 4.45 11.73 7.39
N THR A 206 5.72 12.00 7.14
CA THR A 206 6.25 13.21 6.50
C THR A 206 6.95 12.83 5.20
N LEU A 207 7.33 13.80 4.36
CA LEU A 207 8.11 13.49 3.16
C LEU A 207 9.48 12.88 3.46
N ALA A 208 10.07 13.17 4.63
CA ALA A 208 11.34 12.60 5.08
C ALA A 208 11.26 11.09 5.40
N ASP A 209 10.06 10.54 5.54
CA ASP A 209 9.86 9.11 5.72
C ASP A 209 9.98 8.30 4.42
N TYR A 210 10.21 8.94 3.28
CA TYR A 210 10.33 8.26 2.00
C TYR A 210 11.76 8.37 1.47
N ASP A 211 12.24 7.29 0.86
CA ASP A 211 13.57 7.25 0.22
C ASP A 211 13.54 8.00 -1.12
N ALA A 212 12.36 8.11 -1.76
CA ALA A 212 12.13 8.95 -2.92
C ALA A 212 10.68 9.45 -3.00
N VAL A 213 10.48 10.65 -3.55
CA VAL A 213 9.17 11.27 -3.76
C VAL A 213 9.04 11.66 -5.24
N PHE A 214 7.95 11.25 -5.87
CA PHE A 214 7.66 11.55 -7.27
C PHE A 214 6.28 12.20 -7.41
N VAL A 215 6.19 13.17 -8.31
CA VAL A 215 4.91 13.76 -8.74
C VAL A 215 4.48 13.08 -10.05
N ASN A 216 3.34 12.40 -10.05
CA ASN A 216 2.84 11.67 -11.20
C ASN A 216 1.93 12.53 -12.08
N ASP A 217 2.51 13.50 -12.78
CA ASP A 217 1.82 14.28 -13.81
C ASP A 217 1.68 13.47 -15.11
N ASP A 218 2.81 12.89 -15.56
CA ASP A 218 2.90 12.02 -16.72
C ASP A 218 3.33 10.61 -16.31
N LEU A 219 2.54 9.61 -16.73
CA LEU A 219 2.71 8.22 -16.31
C LEU A 219 4.01 7.58 -16.85
N GLU A 220 4.38 7.87 -18.10
CA GLU A 220 5.55 7.28 -18.74
C GLU A 220 6.83 7.91 -18.18
N VAL A 221 6.88 9.25 -18.09
CA VAL A 221 8.03 9.98 -17.54
C VAL A 221 8.29 9.56 -16.09
N THR A 222 7.23 9.50 -15.27
CA THR A 222 7.34 9.10 -13.86
C THR A 222 7.81 7.67 -13.73
N THR A 223 7.27 6.76 -14.55
CA THR A 223 7.68 5.35 -14.54
C THR A 223 9.14 5.19 -14.95
N TYR A 224 9.58 5.88 -16.00
CA TYR A 224 10.98 5.84 -16.44
C TYR A 224 11.93 6.37 -15.36
N ALA A 225 11.58 7.49 -14.71
CA ALA A 225 12.38 8.06 -13.64
C ALA A 225 12.53 7.10 -12.45
N ILE A 226 11.43 6.46 -12.02
CA ILE A 226 11.47 5.44 -10.97
C ILE A 226 12.31 4.23 -11.41
N ALA A 227 12.14 3.75 -12.64
CA ALA A 227 12.91 2.61 -13.14
C ALA A 227 14.42 2.89 -13.17
N LYS A 228 14.81 4.10 -13.58
CA LYS A 228 16.20 4.55 -13.56
C LYS A 228 16.76 4.58 -12.14
N LEU A 229 16.06 5.22 -11.21
CA LEU A 229 16.46 5.29 -9.80
C LEU A 229 16.63 3.90 -9.17
N LEU A 230 15.70 2.98 -9.42
CA LEU A 230 15.78 1.62 -8.88
C LEU A 230 16.98 0.86 -9.45
N LYS A 231 17.33 1.03 -10.74
CA LYS A 231 18.54 0.42 -11.32
C LYS A 231 19.82 0.96 -10.69
N GLU A 232 19.90 2.28 -10.49
CA GLU A 232 21.04 2.92 -9.83
C GLU A 232 21.20 2.41 -8.39
N GLU A 233 20.09 2.29 -7.66
CA GLU A 233 20.10 1.77 -6.29
C GLU A 233 20.49 0.28 -6.22
N GLN A 234 20.08 -0.54 -7.19
CA GLN A 234 20.54 -1.92 -7.32
C GLN A 234 22.05 -2.00 -7.58
N GLN A 235 22.58 -1.16 -8.48
CA GLN A 235 24.01 -1.11 -8.78
C GLN A 235 24.83 -0.68 -7.56
N ARG A 236 24.36 0.32 -6.82
CA ARG A 236 25.01 0.81 -5.59
C ARG A 236 25.14 -0.27 -4.51
N ARG A 237 24.24 -1.26 -4.52
CA ARG A 237 24.19 -2.37 -3.53
C ARG A 237 24.95 -3.61 -3.99
N SER A 238 25.15 -3.75 -5.30
CA SER A 238 25.86 -4.87 -5.93
C SER A 238 27.34 -4.85 -5.53
#